data_AF-X1EV10-F1
#
_entry.id   AF-X1EV10-F1
#
_cell.length_a   1.000
_cell.length_b   1.000
_cell.length_c   1.000
_cell.angle_alpha   90.00
_cell.angle_beta   90.00
_cell.angle_gamma   90.00
#
_symmetry.space_group_name_H-M   'P 1'
#
loop_
_entity.id
_entity.type
_entity.pdbx_description
1 polymer ?
#
loop_
_entity_poly.entity_id
_entity_poly.type
_entity_poly.pdbx_seq_one_letter_code
_entity_poly.pdbx_strand_id
1 'polypeptide(L)'
;EKVLNHFFRFESFANDTNEYKDLTPLLVDNIVKETNLPDFVVLNTILEFITEASQFSRTLSLGLVSWGSGEKSVLRQAKFYLRKVHKIAPVFDYSRAIANLEILHKLLKKNFFWLRITTQLALIIFVTDRNDPSITKNEFILQKNLRTFCACSAYAFHMARKKLNIDKTGQICT
;
A
#
# COMPACT_ATOMS: atom_id res chain seq x y z
N GLU A 1 -15.21 0.80 3.54
CA GLU A 1 -14.18 1.86 3.48
C GLU A 1 -13.75 2.38 4.85
N LYS A 2 -14.66 2.95 5.67
CA LYS A 2 -14.33 3.47 7.02
C LYS A 2 -13.53 2.49 7.90
N VAL A 3 -13.98 1.23 7.98
CA VAL A 3 -13.30 0.14 8.70
C VAL A 3 -11.85 -0.03 8.24
N LEU A 4 -11.63 -0.19 6.93
CA LEU A 4 -10.29 -0.40 6.36
C LEU A 4 -9.41 0.84 6.50
N ASN A 5 -9.96 2.04 6.36
CA ASN A 5 -9.21 3.27 6.59
C ASN A 5 -8.69 3.34 8.03
N HIS A 6 -9.54 3.06 9.02
CA HIS A 6 -9.12 3.01 10.41
C HIS A 6 -8.06 1.91 10.62
N PHE A 7 -8.34 0.70 10.12
CA PHE A 7 -7.44 -0.45 10.24
C PHE A 7 -6.05 -0.20 9.64
N PHE A 8 -5.94 0.45 8.49
CA PHE A 8 -4.65 0.74 7.86
C PHE A 8 -3.83 1.83 8.57
N ARG A 9 -4.50 2.75 9.27
CA ARG A 9 -3.90 3.98 9.82
C ARG A 9 -3.57 3.85 11.30
N PHE A 10 -4.36 3.10 12.06
CA PHE A 10 -4.25 3.04 13.52
C PHE A 10 -3.90 1.66 14.06
N GLU A 11 -4.18 0.59 13.30
CA GLU A 11 -4.00 -0.78 13.77
C GLU A 11 -2.89 -1.52 13.00
N SER A 12 -1.90 -2.07 13.70
CA SER A 12 -0.81 -2.80 13.04
C SER A 12 -1.23 -4.25 12.73
N PHE A 13 -1.74 -4.49 11.52
CA PHE A 13 -2.13 -5.83 11.05
C PHE A 13 -0.95 -6.69 10.57
N ALA A 14 0.26 -6.16 10.61
CA ALA A 14 1.48 -6.89 10.24
C ALA A 14 2.37 -7.20 11.46
N ASN A 15 2.81 -8.46 11.58
CA ASN A 15 3.81 -8.88 12.58
C ASN A 15 5.23 -8.45 12.16
N ASP A 16 6.23 -8.73 12.99
CA ASP A 16 7.61 -8.29 12.72
C ASP A 16 8.27 -8.99 11.53
N THR A 17 7.72 -10.13 11.10
CA THR A 17 8.10 -10.84 9.88
C THR A 17 7.38 -10.30 8.62
N ASN A 18 6.50 -9.29 8.74
CA ASN A 18 5.64 -8.73 7.69
C ASN A 18 4.59 -9.73 7.16
N GLU A 19 4.07 -10.58 8.03
CA GLU A 19 2.92 -11.43 7.80
C GLU A 19 1.68 -10.84 8.51
N TYR A 20 0.50 -11.23 8.06
CA TYR A 20 -0.75 -10.80 8.67
C TYR A 20 -0.87 -11.39 10.08
N LYS A 21 -1.20 -10.54 11.06
CA LYS A 21 -1.47 -10.96 12.44
C LYS A 21 -2.87 -11.58 12.54
N ASP A 22 -3.02 -12.44 13.52
CA ASP A 22 -4.33 -12.87 13.98
C ASP A 22 -5.13 -11.68 14.52
N LEU A 23 -6.43 -11.71 14.27
CA LEU A 23 -7.36 -10.72 14.79
C LEU A 23 -7.56 -10.95 16.28
N THR A 24 -7.33 -9.89 17.05
CA THR A 24 -7.63 -9.91 18.49
C THR A 24 -8.99 -9.25 18.73
N PRO A 25 -9.78 -9.71 19.73
CA PRO A 25 -11.03 -9.05 20.09
C PRO A 25 -10.86 -7.57 20.38
N LEU A 26 -9.76 -7.20 21.06
CA LEU A 26 -9.42 -5.80 21.37
C LEU A 26 -9.29 -4.91 20.13
N LEU A 27 -8.70 -5.45 19.05
CA LEU A 27 -8.58 -4.72 17.79
C LEU A 27 -9.94 -4.48 17.15
N VAL A 28 -10.82 -5.48 17.18
CA VAL A 28 -12.18 -5.36 16.63
C VAL A 28 -12.98 -4.34 17.46
N ASP A 29 -12.91 -4.42 18.79
CA ASP A 29 -13.58 -3.48 19.70
C ASP A 29 -13.14 -2.03 19.47
N ASN A 30 -11.84 -1.79 19.25
CA ASN A 30 -11.32 -0.45 18.94
C ASN A 30 -11.94 0.09 17.65
N ILE A 31 -11.94 -0.71 16.58
CA ILE A 31 -12.49 -0.29 15.28
C ILE A 31 -14.00 -0.08 15.37
N VAL A 32 -14.72 -0.93 16.12
CA VAL A 32 -16.16 -0.76 16.38
C VAL A 32 -16.44 0.59 17.05
N LYS A 33 -15.69 0.93 18.11
CA LYS A 33 -15.83 2.21 18.82
C LYS A 33 -15.57 3.41 17.90
N GLU A 34 -14.51 3.35 17.10
CA GLU A 34 -14.06 4.46 16.28
C GLU A 34 -14.91 4.64 15.00
N THR A 35 -15.44 3.56 14.46
CA THR A 35 -16.28 3.61 13.24
C THR A 35 -17.77 3.70 13.52
N ASN A 36 -18.19 3.42 14.77
CA ASN A 36 -19.58 3.32 15.19
C ASN A 36 -20.40 2.34 14.30
N LEU A 37 -19.77 1.22 13.94
CA LEU A 37 -20.36 0.15 13.14
C LEU A 37 -20.57 -1.10 13.99
N PRO A 38 -21.58 -1.93 13.69
CA PRO A 38 -21.78 -3.19 14.40
C PRO A 38 -20.57 -4.12 14.28
N ASP A 39 -20.27 -4.85 15.36
CA ASP A 39 -19.15 -5.79 15.44
C ASP A 39 -19.08 -6.75 14.25
N PHE A 40 -20.20 -7.38 13.91
CA PHE A 40 -20.26 -8.33 12.79
C PHE A 40 -19.87 -7.67 11.43
N VAL A 41 -20.18 -6.38 11.23
CA VAL A 41 -19.81 -5.65 10.00
C VAL A 41 -18.31 -5.42 9.97
N VAL A 42 -17.74 -4.99 11.10
CA VAL A 42 -16.30 -4.76 11.25
C VAL A 42 -15.54 -6.07 11.03
N LEU A 43 -15.92 -7.13 11.75
CA LEU A 43 -15.28 -8.43 11.67
C LEU A 43 -15.32 -9.00 10.25
N ASN A 44 -16.49 -9.02 9.60
CA ASN A 44 -16.63 -9.51 8.22
C ASN A 44 -15.76 -8.70 7.25
N THR A 45 -15.77 -7.37 7.36
CA THR A 45 -14.96 -6.50 6.48
C THR A 45 -13.47 -6.78 6.63
N ILE A 46 -12.98 -6.98 7.86
CA ILE A 46 -11.56 -7.26 8.11
C ILE A 46 -11.18 -8.66 7.64
N LEU A 47 -12.03 -9.67 7.87
CA LEU A 47 -11.79 -11.04 7.43
C LEU A 47 -11.75 -11.17 5.90
N GLU A 48 -12.70 -10.53 5.21
CA GLU A 48 -12.72 -10.43 3.74
C GLU A 48 -11.42 -9.78 3.25
N PHE A 49 -11.03 -8.64 3.84
CA PHE A 49 -9.78 -7.97 3.51
C PHE A 49 -8.56 -8.86 3.71
N ILE A 50 -8.38 -9.47 4.89
CA ILE A 50 -7.21 -10.32 5.18
C ILE A 50 -7.13 -11.49 4.19
N THR A 51 -8.28 -12.10 3.88
CA THR A 51 -8.35 -13.20 2.92
C THR A 51 -7.91 -12.76 1.52
N GLU A 52 -8.46 -11.67 0.99
CA GLU A 52 -8.10 -11.15 -0.33
C GLU A 52 -6.65 -10.64 -0.36
N ALA A 53 -6.22 -9.91 0.67
CA ALA A 53 -4.90 -9.31 0.76
C ALA A 53 -3.78 -10.35 0.93
N SER A 54 -4.02 -11.41 1.70
CA SER A 54 -3.07 -12.52 1.84
C SER A 54 -2.89 -13.27 0.52
N GLN A 55 -3.97 -13.61 -0.18
CA GLN A 55 -3.91 -14.23 -1.50
C GLN A 55 -3.18 -13.33 -2.51
N PHE A 56 -3.53 -12.04 -2.54
CA PHE A 56 -2.91 -11.07 -3.43
C PHE A 56 -1.40 -10.91 -3.17
N SER A 57 -1.01 -10.73 -1.90
CA SER A 57 0.41 -10.61 -1.50
C SER A 57 1.22 -11.86 -1.83
N ARG A 58 0.62 -13.06 -1.70
CA ARG A 58 1.24 -14.33 -2.13
C ARG A 58 1.43 -14.38 -3.63
N THR A 59 0.44 -13.96 -4.44
CA THR A 59 0.58 -13.88 -5.90
C THR A 59 1.71 -12.95 -6.31
N LEU A 60 1.83 -11.79 -5.66
CA LEU A 60 2.92 -10.85 -5.90
C LEU A 60 4.29 -11.43 -5.52
N SER A 61 4.37 -12.16 -4.40
CA SER A 61 5.62 -12.71 -3.86
C SER A 61 6.18 -13.86 -4.69
N LEU A 62 5.31 -14.71 -5.25
CA LEU A 62 5.71 -15.85 -6.07
C LEU A 62 6.30 -15.46 -7.43
N GLY A 63 6.36 -14.16 -7.75
CA GLY A 63 6.94 -13.70 -9.02
C GLY A 63 6.17 -14.18 -10.24
N LEU A 64 4.90 -14.61 -10.07
CA LEU A 64 4.00 -15.02 -11.15
C LEU A 64 3.68 -13.88 -12.13
N VAL A 65 4.15 -12.67 -11.82
CA VAL A 65 4.09 -11.51 -12.69
C VAL A 65 5.26 -11.57 -13.67
N SER A 66 5.01 -12.08 -14.87
CA SER A 66 6.00 -12.05 -15.95
C SER A 66 6.23 -10.62 -16.42
N TRP A 67 7.50 -10.20 -16.43
CA TRP A 67 7.89 -8.87 -16.87
C TRP A 67 7.68 -8.77 -18.38
N GLY A 68 6.81 -7.84 -18.79
CA GLY A 68 6.84 -7.42 -20.18
C GLY A 68 8.17 -6.73 -20.46
N SER A 69 8.83 -7.07 -21.57
CA SER A 69 10.15 -6.55 -21.96
C SER A 69 10.18 -5.06 -22.33
N GLY A 70 9.09 -4.32 -22.12
CA GLY A 70 8.97 -2.91 -22.52
C GLY A 70 8.34 -2.02 -21.45
N GLU A 71 8.80 -0.77 -21.39
CA GLU A 71 8.36 0.27 -20.45
C GLU A 71 6.83 0.43 -20.39
N LYS A 72 6.17 0.48 -21.55
CA LYS A 72 4.71 0.59 -21.65
C LYS A 72 4.00 -0.63 -21.04
N SER A 73 4.63 -1.80 -21.10
CA SER A 73 4.10 -3.02 -20.50
C SER A 73 4.22 -2.96 -18.97
N VAL A 74 5.36 -2.51 -18.44
CA VAL A 74 5.58 -2.35 -16.99
C VAL A 74 4.60 -1.33 -16.40
N LEU A 75 4.41 -0.17 -17.04
CA LEU A 75 3.44 0.83 -16.58
C LEU A 75 2.01 0.29 -16.59
N ARG A 76 1.63 -0.43 -17.64
CA ARG A 76 0.29 -1.05 -17.74
C ARG A 76 0.09 -2.08 -16.62
N GLN A 77 1.09 -2.92 -16.34
CA GLN A 77 1.04 -3.88 -15.24
C GLN A 77 0.94 -3.17 -13.89
N ALA A 78 1.76 -2.15 -13.63
CA ALA A 78 1.71 -1.37 -12.40
C ALA A 78 0.33 -0.73 -12.19
N LYS A 79 -0.27 -0.14 -13.23
CA LYS A 79 -1.65 0.40 -13.19
C LYS A 79 -2.67 -0.69 -12.89
N PHE A 80 -2.55 -1.87 -13.51
CA PHE A 80 -3.44 -3.01 -13.26
C PHE A 80 -3.38 -3.45 -11.79
N TYR A 81 -2.17 -3.64 -11.24
CA TYR A 81 -2.02 -4.04 -9.84
C TYR A 81 -2.42 -2.95 -8.86
N LEU A 82 -2.18 -1.67 -9.18
CA LEU A 82 -2.64 -0.56 -8.36
C LEU A 82 -4.18 -0.51 -8.28
N ARG A 83 -4.86 -0.80 -9.40
CA ARG A 83 -6.33 -0.94 -9.41
C ARG A 83 -6.80 -2.12 -8.55
N LYS A 84 -6.09 -3.25 -8.59
CA LYS A 84 -6.39 -4.41 -7.74
C LYS A 84 -6.22 -4.08 -6.26
N VAL A 85 -5.11 -3.43 -5.90
CA VAL A 85 -4.85 -2.93 -4.54
C VAL A 85 -5.98 -2.01 -4.07
N HIS A 86 -6.38 -1.03 -4.88
CA HIS A 86 -7.46 -0.11 -4.51
C HIS A 86 -8.82 -0.82 -4.39
N LYS A 87 -9.08 -1.87 -5.19
CA LYS A 87 -10.31 -2.66 -5.07
C LYS A 87 -10.36 -3.41 -3.74
N ILE A 88 -9.24 -4.01 -3.32
CA ILE A 88 -9.13 -4.76 -2.05
C ILE A 88 -9.19 -3.80 -0.86
N ALA A 89 -8.50 -2.67 -0.93
CA ALA A 89 -8.47 -1.67 0.13
C ALA A 89 -8.51 -0.25 -0.46
N PRO A 90 -9.70 0.37 -0.57
CA PRO A 90 -9.86 1.75 -1.05
C PRO A 90 -9.51 2.75 0.07
N VAL A 91 -8.25 2.76 0.50
CA VAL A 91 -7.75 3.57 1.64
C VAL A 91 -6.87 4.75 1.22
N PHE A 92 -6.75 4.98 -0.09
CA PHE A 92 -5.97 6.05 -0.70
C PHE A 92 -6.65 6.50 -2.00
N ASP A 93 -6.36 7.73 -2.44
CA ASP A 93 -6.92 8.26 -3.68
C ASP A 93 -6.30 7.60 -4.92
N TYR A 94 -7.10 6.78 -5.59
CA TYR A 94 -6.67 6.05 -6.78
C TYR A 94 -6.26 6.97 -7.95
N SER A 95 -7.01 8.06 -8.17
CA SER A 95 -6.76 8.98 -9.28
C SER A 95 -5.40 9.67 -9.12
N ARG A 96 -5.10 10.16 -7.92
CA ARG A 96 -3.79 10.72 -7.60
C ARG A 96 -2.69 9.67 -7.63
N ALA A 97 -2.96 8.45 -7.16
CA ALA A 97 -2.00 7.36 -7.23
C ALA A 97 -1.60 7.02 -8.67
N ILE A 98 -2.54 7.08 -9.63
CA ILE A 98 -2.23 6.88 -11.06
C ILE A 98 -1.35 8.00 -11.61
N ALA A 99 -1.64 9.26 -11.28
CA ALA A 99 -0.81 10.39 -11.71
C ALA A 99 0.62 10.28 -11.13
N ASN A 100 0.73 9.95 -9.83
CA ASN A 100 2.01 9.73 -9.16
C ASN A 100 2.80 8.56 -9.76
N LEU A 101 2.11 7.48 -10.17
CA LEU A 101 2.74 6.35 -10.84
C LEU A 101 3.38 6.75 -12.18
N GLU A 102 2.72 7.59 -12.96
CA GLU A 102 3.28 8.10 -14.22
C GLU A 102 4.52 8.98 -13.98
N ILE A 103 4.49 9.81 -12.94
CA ILE A 103 5.65 10.62 -12.52
C ILE A 103 6.80 9.71 -12.10
N LEU A 104 6.54 8.69 -11.28
CA LEU A 104 7.55 7.73 -10.85
C LEU A 104 8.22 7.04 -12.04
N HIS A 105 7.45 6.59 -13.03
CA HIS A 105 8.02 5.96 -14.22
C HIS A 105 8.96 6.88 -15.00
N LYS A 106 8.60 8.17 -15.13
CA LYS A 106 9.48 9.18 -15.75
C LYS A 106 10.78 9.34 -14.95
N LEU A 107 10.70 9.35 -13.61
CA LEU A 107 11.86 9.44 -12.73
C LEU A 107 12.75 8.19 -12.81
N LEU A 108 12.17 7.00 -12.77
CA LEU A 108 12.89 5.73 -12.90
C LEU A 108 13.66 5.66 -14.23
N LYS A 109 13.01 6.05 -15.32
CA LYS A 109 13.63 6.16 -16.64
C LYS A 109 14.80 7.14 -16.66
N LYS A 110 14.61 8.35 -16.13
CA LYS A 110 15.66 9.38 -16.06
C LYS A 110 16.89 8.91 -15.28
N ASN A 111 16.68 8.09 -14.24
CA ASN A 111 17.75 7.57 -13.39
C ASN A 111 18.29 6.20 -13.81
N PHE A 112 17.88 5.68 -14.99
CA PHE A 112 18.34 4.41 -15.56
C PHE A 112 18.21 3.20 -14.62
N PHE A 113 17.13 3.12 -13.84
CA PHE A 113 16.85 1.94 -13.01
C PHE A 113 15.36 1.65 -12.88
N TRP A 114 15.02 0.41 -12.55
CA TRP A 114 13.64 -0.03 -12.36
C TRP A 114 13.44 -0.66 -10.99
N LEU A 115 12.31 -0.35 -10.38
CA LEU A 115 11.86 -0.97 -9.13
C LEU A 115 10.99 -2.19 -9.43
N ARG A 116 10.96 -3.16 -8.51
CA ARG A 116 9.97 -4.24 -8.57
C ARG A 116 8.56 -3.66 -8.42
N ILE A 117 7.54 -4.25 -9.07
CA ILE A 117 6.14 -3.81 -8.98
C ILE A 117 5.69 -3.68 -7.52
N THR A 118 6.00 -4.65 -6.66
CA THR A 118 5.69 -4.59 -5.22
C THR A 118 6.19 -3.31 -4.55
N THR A 119 7.40 -2.88 -4.93
CA THR A 119 8.02 -1.65 -4.41
C THR A 119 7.43 -0.41 -5.06
N GLN A 120 7.09 -0.45 -6.35
CA GLN A 120 6.38 0.65 -7.01
C GLN A 120 5.01 0.88 -6.38
N LEU A 121 4.22 -0.17 -6.16
CA LEU A 121 2.90 -0.08 -5.52
C LEU A 121 3.00 0.53 -4.12
N ALA A 122 3.87 -0.04 -3.26
CA ALA A 122 4.08 0.48 -1.91
C ALA A 122 4.54 1.94 -1.92
N LEU A 123 5.47 2.31 -2.81
CA LEU A 123 5.98 3.67 -2.88
C LEU A 123 4.92 4.67 -3.37
N ILE A 124 4.13 4.31 -4.37
CA ILE A 124 3.09 5.19 -4.91
C ILE A 124 1.99 5.43 -3.89
N ILE A 125 1.54 4.40 -3.20
CA ILE A 125 0.52 4.56 -2.15
C ILE A 125 1.09 5.41 -1.01
N PHE A 126 2.35 5.19 -0.62
CA PHE A 126 3.02 6.01 0.40
C PHE A 126 3.06 7.49 0.01
N VAL A 127 3.53 7.81 -1.19
CA VAL A 127 3.62 9.20 -1.68
C VAL A 127 2.23 9.82 -1.82
N THR A 128 1.24 9.04 -2.28
CA THR A 128 -0.14 9.53 -2.46
C THR A 128 -0.80 9.85 -1.13
N ASP A 129 -0.66 8.96 -0.15
CA ASP A 129 -1.21 9.13 1.20
C ASP A 129 -0.56 10.30 1.94
N ARG A 130 0.77 10.46 1.80
CA ARG A 130 1.51 11.51 2.51
C ARG A 130 1.27 12.91 1.96
N ASN A 131 0.96 13.02 0.67
CA ASN A 131 0.65 14.29 0.00
C ASN A 131 -0.85 14.52 -0.13
N ASP A 132 -1.66 13.85 0.67
CA ASP A 132 -3.10 14.06 0.70
C ASP A 132 -3.49 15.25 1.57
N PRO A 133 -4.08 16.32 0.98
CA PRO A 133 -4.49 17.49 1.75
C PRO A 133 -5.67 17.20 2.69
N SER A 134 -6.41 16.11 2.47
CA SER A 134 -7.52 15.71 3.34
C SER A 134 -7.09 14.92 4.58
N ILE A 135 -5.83 14.49 4.66
CA ILE A 135 -5.32 13.65 5.73
C ILE A 135 -4.59 14.52 6.77
N THR A 136 -4.99 14.38 8.03
CA THR A 136 -4.33 15.10 9.12
C THR A 136 -2.94 14.52 9.40
N LYS A 137 -2.01 15.39 9.81
CA LYS A 137 -0.68 14.96 10.24
C LYS A 137 -0.82 13.94 11.38
N ASN A 138 -0.26 12.74 11.20
CA ASN A 138 -0.32 11.54 12.06
C ASN A 138 -1.42 10.52 11.74
N GLU A 139 -2.30 10.79 10.79
CA GLU A 139 -3.32 9.83 10.36
C GLU A 139 -2.92 9.07 9.10
N PHE A 140 -1.63 9.06 8.75
CA PHE A 140 -1.13 8.38 7.56
C PHE A 140 -1.19 6.86 7.68
N ILE A 141 -1.26 6.18 6.53
CA ILE A 141 -1.15 4.72 6.48
C ILE A 141 0.17 4.30 7.15
N LEU A 142 0.06 3.29 8.02
CA LEU A 142 1.24 2.71 8.66
C LEU A 142 2.13 2.06 7.60
N GLN A 143 3.40 2.46 7.54
CA GLN A 143 4.33 1.96 6.52
C GLN A 143 4.47 0.43 6.57
N LYS A 144 4.36 -0.17 7.76
CA LYS A 144 4.42 -1.63 7.95
C LYS A 144 3.22 -2.34 7.30
N ASN A 145 2.02 -1.80 7.49
CA ASN A 145 0.78 -2.28 6.88
C ASN A 145 0.87 -2.22 5.36
N LEU A 146 1.27 -1.05 4.84
CA LEU A 146 1.43 -0.83 3.41
C LEU A 146 2.44 -1.81 2.77
N ARG A 147 3.60 -1.98 3.39
CA ARG A 147 4.64 -2.88 2.92
C ARG A 147 4.18 -4.33 2.89
N THR A 148 3.51 -4.78 3.94
CA THR A 148 2.95 -6.14 4.04
C THR A 148 1.92 -6.39 2.95
N PHE A 149 0.98 -5.45 2.79
CA PHE A 149 -0.07 -5.56 1.77
C PHE A 149 0.50 -5.62 0.35
N CYS A 150 1.52 -4.83 0.05
CA CYS A 150 2.16 -4.78 -1.26
C CYS A 150 3.26 -5.83 -1.47
N ALA A 151 3.50 -6.74 -0.51
CA ALA A 151 4.62 -7.68 -0.54
C ALA A 151 6.00 -7.00 -0.79
N CYS A 152 6.23 -5.87 -0.13
CA CYS A 152 7.44 -5.07 -0.24
C CYS A 152 8.29 -5.16 1.04
N SER A 153 9.55 -5.57 0.93
CA SER A 153 10.45 -5.63 2.09
C SER A 153 10.80 -4.23 2.60
N ALA A 154 11.07 -4.11 3.90
CA ALA A 154 11.53 -2.86 4.52
C ALA A 154 12.77 -2.30 3.81
N TYR A 155 13.72 -3.18 3.49
CA TYR A 155 14.95 -2.83 2.78
C TYR A 155 14.67 -2.28 1.38
N ALA A 156 13.88 -2.99 0.56
CA ALA A 156 13.58 -2.55 -0.80
C ALA A 156 12.85 -1.19 -0.80
N PHE A 157 11.90 -1.01 0.12
CA PHE A 157 11.18 0.25 0.29
C PHE A 157 12.12 1.41 0.69
N HIS A 158 12.97 1.20 1.69
CA HIS A 158 13.91 2.21 2.16
C HIS A 158 14.93 2.58 1.08
N MET A 159 15.49 1.59 0.38
CA MET A 159 16.47 1.82 -0.69
C MET A 159 15.84 2.56 -1.88
N ALA A 160 14.61 2.22 -2.26
CA ALA A 160 13.88 2.92 -3.32
C ALA A 160 13.65 4.39 -2.96
N ARG A 161 13.18 4.67 -1.74
CA ARG A 161 12.99 6.04 -1.25
C ARG A 161 14.29 6.83 -1.26
N LYS A 162 15.37 6.25 -0.70
CA LYS A 162 16.70 6.89 -0.69
C LYS A 162 17.20 7.20 -2.10
N LYS A 163 17.08 6.25 -3.03
CA LYS A 163 17.55 6.41 -4.41
C LYS A 163 16.76 7.46 -5.21
N LEU A 164 15.49 7.68 -4.84
CA LEU A 164 14.62 8.68 -5.44
C LEU A 164 14.57 9.99 -4.65
N ASN A 165 15.40 10.15 -3.61
CA ASN A 165 15.38 11.26 -2.67
C ASN A 165 13.99 11.55 -2.07
N ILE A 166 13.19 10.51 -1.81
CA ILE A 166 11.86 10.66 -1.18
C ILE A 166 12.01 10.60 0.35
N ASP A 167 11.76 11.72 1.01
CA ASP A 167 11.86 11.84 2.46
C ASP A 167 10.74 11.09 3.21
N LYS A 168 10.72 11.22 4.55
CA LYS A 168 9.69 10.57 5.39
C LYS A 168 8.31 11.22 5.25
N THR A 169 8.23 12.41 4.66
CA THR A 169 6.99 13.13 4.38
C THR A 169 6.46 12.85 2.98
N GLY A 170 7.12 11.99 2.20
CA GLY A 170 6.68 11.65 0.84
C GLY A 170 7.01 12.71 -0.20
N GLN A 171 7.86 13.69 0.13
CA GLN A 171 8.33 14.73 -0.78
C GLN A 171 9.66 14.34 -1.42
N ILE A 172 9.86 14.73 -2.68
CA ILE A 172 11.14 14.58 -3.38
C ILE A 172 12.05 15.73 -2.94
N CYS A 173 13.15 15.42 -2.27
CA CYS A 173 14.19 16.37 -1.95
C CYS A 173 15.05 16.59 -3.19
N THR A 174 14.94 17.79 -3.77
CA THR A 174 15.85 18.30 -4.82
C THR A 174 17.14 18.81 -4.22
#